data_AF-A0A5N6M0Q1-F1
#
_entry.id   AF-A0A5N6M0Q1-F1
#
_cell.length_a   1.000
_cell.length_b   1.000
_cell.length_c   1.000
_cell.angle_alpha   90.00
_cell.angle_beta   90.00
_cell.angle_gamma   90.00
#
_symmetry.space_group_name_H-M   'P 1'
#
loop_
_entity.id
_entity.type
_entity.pdbx_description
1 polymer ?
#
loop_
_entity_poly.entity_id
_entity_poly.type
_entity_poly.pdbx_seq_one_letter_code
_entity_poly.pdbx_strand_id
1 'polypeptide(L)'
;MNKTKKNCYGICFLISIAINILLSIYLYAGGGRWGAKNLPEISFRPALTWSEKAAAEAEAVAAISCSGHGRAFLDGSISDQGQPVCECYDCYGGTDCSERSPGCAADADSGDPIFLEPFWMQNAAESSIVIPGWHRMSYRYEDNTMMSVELEKYIRKLHSIVGNAITEGRYMVFGIGSSQLLSAAVYALSSENSSSPSNVLATIPFYPMYKAQPMLFNSENFQFKGDTNSWQSYNSTNNIDVIEFVTSPNNPDGELKKSVIGRKTIYDHAYFWPHFTPITGPSDHDLMIFTLSKLTGHAGARFGYAQVSLFHLCLTLARYYTYDTIIYRWAIIKDKDVYEKVLNYIFLADLGISKDTQLRVLKLLKVAIEGDGKPLFEFAYNKMRERWEMLTFVFSRSTRFSIQKRHPLHCNFFNKTRQSSPAYAWVKCEREEDDDCSAVLEAGKIISRRGSQFSADDRYTRLSLIKSQDDFELLLQRLRELVSLENDSIGTM
;
A
#
# COMPACT_ATOMS: atom_id res chain seq x y z
N MET A 1 85.68 3.77 -20.99
CA MET A 1 84.27 3.94 -21.38
C MET A 1 83.34 2.72 -21.14
N ASN A 2 83.74 1.66 -20.41
CA ASN A 2 82.90 0.44 -20.26
C ASN A 2 82.36 0.13 -18.85
N LYS A 3 82.75 0.88 -17.79
CA LYS A 3 82.22 0.66 -16.42
C LYS A 3 80.94 1.46 -16.12
N THR A 4 80.78 2.64 -16.71
CA THR A 4 79.64 3.53 -16.45
C THR A 4 78.34 3.08 -17.11
N LYS A 5 78.42 2.44 -18.29
CA LYS A 5 77.23 1.88 -18.98
C LYS A 5 76.63 0.68 -18.23
N LYS A 6 77.46 -0.18 -17.62
CA LYS A 6 77.00 -1.39 -16.92
C LYS A 6 76.14 -1.08 -15.68
N ASN A 7 76.46 0.01 -14.97
CA ASN A 7 75.68 0.47 -13.82
C ASN A 7 74.34 1.10 -14.22
N CYS A 8 74.27 1.80 -15.37
CA CYS A 8 73.00 2.34 -15.87
C CYS A 8 71.98 1.24 -16.20
N TYR A 9 72.41 0.16 -16.86
CA TYR A 9 71.49 -0.95 -17.20
C TYR A 9 70.98 -1.69 -15.95
N GLY A 10 71.83 -1.84 -14.92
CA GLY A 10 71.42 -2.43 -13.65
C GLY A 10 70.38 -1.58 -12.89
N ILE A 11 70.58 -0.26 -12.86
CA ILE A 11 69.64 0.68 -12.22
C ILE A 11 68.31 0.72 -12.99
N CYS A 12 68.34 0.78 -14.32
CA CYS A 12 67.11 0.74 -15.13
C CYS A 12 66.34 -0.58 -14.96
N PHE A 13 67.04 -1.71 -14.83
CA PHE A 13 66.41 -3.01 -14.58
C PHE A 13 65.75 -3.07 -13.19
N LEU A 14 66.42 -2.55 -12.16
CA LEU A 14 65.84 -2.47 -10.81
C LEU A 14 64.64 -1.53 -10.73
N ILE A 15 64.69 -0.39 -11.41
CA ILE A 15 63.56 0.55 -11.51
C ILE A 15 62.40 -0.10 -12.28
N SER A 16 62.68 -0.81 -13.37
CA SER A 16 61.66 -1.53 -14.14
C SER A 16 61.01 -2.63 -13.31
N ILE A 17 61.78 -3.39 -12.53
CA ILE A 17 61.25 -4.39 -11.59
C ILE A 17 60.40 -3.71 -10.51
N ALA A 18 60.89 -2.63 -9.90
CA ALA A 18 60.15 -1.92 -8.86
C ALA A 18 58.83 -1.34 -9.37
N ILE A 19 58.83 -0.76 -10.58
CA ILE A 19 57.62 -0.23 -11.23
C ILE A 19 56.67 -1.36 -11.59
N ASN A 20 57.16 -2.48 -12.14
CA ASN A 20 56.30 -3.63 -12.45
C ASN A 20 55.74 -4.28 -11.19
N ILE A 21 56.50 -4.33 -10.09
CA ILE A 21 56.01 -4.82 -8.79
C ILE A 21 54.98 -3.85 -8.22
N LEU A 22 55.21 -2.53 -8.26
CA LEU A 22 54.23 -1.53 -7.80
C LEU A 22 52.96 -1.54 -8.65
N LEU A 23 53.08 -1.66 -9.97
CA LEU A 23 51.94 -1.82 -10.88
C LEU A 23 51.23 -3.14 -10.63
N SER A 24 51.95 -4.24 -10.35
CA SER A 24 51.34 -5.52 -10.00
C SER A 24 50.66 -5.46 -8.64
N ILE A 25 51.23 -4.82 -7.64
CA ILE A 25 50.62 -4.60 -6.32
C ILE A 25 49.43 -3.64 -6.45
N TYR A 26 49.48 -2.64 -7.32
CA TYR A 26 48.35 -1.76 -7.58
C TYR A 26 47.22 -2.50 -8.32
N LEU A 27 47.55 -3.30 -9.34
CA LEU A 27 46.60 -4.11 -10.11
C LEU A 27 46.02 -5.29 -9.32
N TYR A 28 46.78 -5.91 -8.41
CA TYR A 28 46.37 -7.09 -7.64
C TYR A 28 46.03 -6.82 -6.17
N ALA A 29 46.45 -5.68 -5.60
CA ALA A 29 46.29 -5.37 -4.17
C ALA A 29 45.88 -3.90 -3.85
N GLY A 30 45.57 -3.07 -4.86
CA GLY A 30 45.02 -1.72 -4.66
C GLY A 30 43.57 -1.62 -5.20
N GLY A 31 42.51 -1.53 -4.39
CA GLY A 31 42.42 -1.39 -2.95
C GLY A 31 41.35 -2.31 -2.37
N GLY A 32 41.78 -3.18 -1.47
CA GLY A 32 40.91 -4.10 -0.74
C GLY A 32 41.72 -4.76 0.35
N ARG A 33 41.45 -4.34 1.59
CA ARG A 33 42.07 -4.82 2.83
C ARG A 33 42.03 -6.35 2.87
N TRP A 34 43.14 -6.95 3.28
CA TRP A 34 43.40 -8.38 3.28
C TRP A 34 42.27 -9.24 3.88
N GLY A 35 41.84 -10.26 3.12
CA GLY A 35 41.29 -11.50 3.68
C GLY A 35 40.14 -12.14 2.93
N ALA A 36 40.42 -12.92 1.87
CA ALA A 36 39.70 -14.16 1.53
C ALA A 36 40.31 -14.82 0.29
N LYS A 37 40.83 -16.06 0.43
CA LYS A 37 41.12 -16.97 -0.69
C LYS A 37 39.98 -17.98 -0.79
N ASN A 38 39.24 -17.96 -1.90
CA ASN A 38 38.94 -19.10 -2.81
C ASN A 38 37.80 -18.70 -3.80
N LEU A 39 38.11 -18.83 -5.10
CA LEU A 39 37.40 -18.48 -6.35
C LEU A 39 35.94 -19.01 -6.49
N PRO A 40 35.03 -18.42 -7.33
CA PRO A 40 35.19 -18.28 -8.80
C PRO A 40 34.69 -16.97 -9.47
N GLU A 41 35.14 -16.77 -10.71
CA GLU A 41 34.68 -15.81 -11.75
C GLU A 41 34.63 -14.31 -11.37
N ILE A 42 35.78 -13.62 -11.50
CA ILE A 42 35.87 -12.16 -11.29
C ILE A 42 35.24 -11.43 -12.48
N SER A 43 33.93 -11.22 -12.41
CA SER A 43 33.28 -10.08 -13.07
C SER A 43 33.93 -8.81 -12.51
N PHE A 44 34.75 -8.13 -13.31
CA PHE A 44 35.33 -6.83 -12.97
C PHE A 44 34.21 -5.78 -12.98
N ARG A 45 33.35 -5.79 -11.96
CA ARG A 45 32.38 -4.71 -11.74
C ARG A 45 33.19 -3.48 -11.32
N PRO A 46 33.09 -2.35 -12.02
CA PRO A 46 33.69 -1.10 -11.55
C PRO A 46 33.17 -0.83 -10.13
N ALA A 47 34.06 -0.44 -9.21
CA ALA A 47 33.63 0.00 -7.89
C ALA A 47 32.62 1.15 -8.04
N LEU A 48 31.62 1.19 -7.15
CA LEU A 48 30.69 2.32 -7.08
C LEU A 48 31.50 3.60 -6.84
N THR A 49 31.07 4.72 -7.44
CA THR A 49 31.74 6.01 -7.30
C THR A 49 30.84 6.97 -6.53
N TRP A 50 30.12 7.85 -7.24
CA TRP A 50 29.30 8.91 -6.63
C TRP A 50 28.12 8.38 -5.79
N SER A 51 27.65 7.16 -6.04
CA SER A 51 26.52 6.55 -5.32
C SER A 51 26.93 5.86 -4.02
N GLU A 52 28.23 5.67 -3.77
CA GLU A 52 28.76 4.92 -2.63
C GLU A 52 28.27 5.53 -1.30
N LYS A 53 28.34 6.86 -1.15
CA LYS A 53 27.91 7.56 0.06
C LYS A 53 26.42 7.35 0.35
N ALA A 54 25.56 7.56 -0.65
CA ALA A 54 24.11 7.42 -0.47
C ALA A 54 23.71 5.97 -0.15
N ALA A 55 24.38 4.98 -0.78
CA ALA A 55 24.17 3.58 -0.47
C ALA A 55 24.62 3.23 0.96
N ALA A 56 25.80 3.69 1.37
CA ALA A 56 26.34 3.46 2.71
C ALA A 56 25.46 4.10 3.81
N GLU A 57 24.94 5.31 3.58
CA GLU A 57 24.01 5.97 4.51
C GLU A 57 22.71 5.17 4.66
N ALA A 58 22.12 4.70 3.54
CA ALA A 58 20.92 3.89 3.57
C ALA A 58 21.11 2.56 4.32
N GLU A 59 22.22 1.85 4.05
CA GLU A 59 22.56 0.61 4.76
C GLU A 59 22.84 0.86 6.25
N ALA A 60 23.53 1.95 6.59
CA ALA A 60 23.83 2.29 7.99
C ALA A 60 22.54 2.54 8.80
N VAL A 61 21.57 3.26 8.24
CA VAL A 61 20.29 3.50 8.90
C VAL A 61 19.45 2.23 8.98
N ALA A 62 19.40 1.42 7.91
CA ALA A 62 18.70 0.15 7.92
C ALA A 62 19.30 -0.87 8.92
N ALA A 63 20.58 -0.73 9.26
CA ALA A 63 21.26 -1.56 10.25
C ALA A 63 21.04 -1.13 11.71
N ILE A 64 20.38 0.02 11.96
CA ILE A 64 20.03 0.45 13.32
C ILE A 64 19.08 -0.59 13.94
N SER A 65 19.50 -1.16 15.06
CA SER A 65 18.70 -2.17 15.77
C SER A 65 17.55 -1.50 16.52
N CYS A 66 16.32 -1.76 16.07
CA CYS A 66 15.08 -1.34 16.73
C CYS A 66 14.32 -2.54 17.32
N SER A 67 15.07 -3.51 17.87
CA SER A 67 14.57 -4.68 18.62
C SER A 67 13.54 -5.58 17.90
N GLY A 68 13.38 -5.44 16.58
CA GLY A 68 12.32 -6.10 15.83
C GLY A 68 10.93 -5.47 15.99
N HIS A 69 10.81 -4.42 16.82
CA HIS A 69 9.57 -3.74 17.15
C HIS A 69 9.51 -2.30 16.62
N GLY A 70 10.33 -1.99 15.62
CA GLY A 70 10.44 -0.67 15.01
C GLY A 70 11.46 -0.65 13.89
N ARG A 71 11.72 0.55 13.36
CA ARG A 71 12.74 0.80 12.33
C ARG A 71 13.23 2.23 12.38
N ALA A 72 14.39 2.52 11.79
CA ALA A 72 14.85 3.88 11.55
C ALA A 72 14.77 4.22 10.05
N PHE A 73 14.59 5.50 9.75
CA PHE A 73 14.56 6.02 8.38
C PHE A 73 15.56 7.17 8.22
N LEU A 74 16.02 7.39 6.98
CA LEU A 74 17.02 8.43 6.66
C LEU A 74 16.54 9.84 7.02
N ASP A 75 15.23 10.07 6.90
CA ASP A 75 14.52 11.31 7.24
C ASP A 75 13.84 11.26 8.62
N GLY A 76 14.16 10.23 9.42
CA GLY A 76 13.68 10.11 10.79
C GLY A 76 14.20 11.22 11.70
N SER A 77 13.55 11.40 12.85
CA SER A 77 14.02 12.34 13.87
C SER A 77 15.43 11.99 14.32
N ILE A 78 16.27 13.00 14.57
CA ILE A 78 17.67 12.82 14.94
C ILE A 78 17.85 12.94 16.45
N SER A 79 18.56 11.99 17.06
CA SER A 79 18.91 12.02 18.48
C SER A 79 20.00 13.05 18.78
N ASP A 80 20.23 13.36 20.06
CA ASP A 80 21.34 14.22 20.51
C ASP A 80 22.72 13.72 20.06
N GLN A 81 22.82 12.43 19.70
CA GLN A 81 24.03 11.77 19.22
C GLN A 81 24.18 11.84 17.69
N GLY A 82 23.26 12.51 17.00
CA GLY A 82 23.31 12.70 15.55
C GLY A 82 22.87 11.48 14.73
N GLN A 83 22.17 10.51 15.34
CA GLN A 83 21.67 9.31 14.67
C GLN A 83 20.14 9.34 14.53
N PRO A 84 19.56 8.80 13.45
CA PRO A 84 18.12 8.60 13.35
C PRO A 84 17.58 7.74 14.49
N VAL A 85 16.46 8.17 15.08
CA VAL A 85 15.76 7.49 16.17
C VAL A 85 14.86 6.39 15.60
N CYS A 86 14.71 5.29 16.34
CA CYS A 86 13.76 4.25 16.00
C CYS A 86 12.31 4.74 16.07
N GLU A 87 11.56 4.50 15.01
CA GLU A 87 10.11 4.63 14.94
C GLU A 87 9.48 3.27 15.29
N CYS A 88 8.92 3.20 16.50
CA CYS A 88 8.38 1.97 17.07
C CYS A 88 6.99 1.66 16.53
N TYR A 89 6.66 0.36 16.50
CA TYR A 89 5.27 -0.09 16.36
C TYR A 89 4.44 0.32 17.57
N ASP A 90 3.13 0.25 17.40
CA ASP A 90 2.19 0.57 18.47
C ASP A 90 2.49 -0.23 19.73
N CYS A 91 2.37 0.45 20.88
CA CYS A 91 2.66 -0.09 22.21
C CYS A 91 4.14 -0.43 22.51
N TYR A 92 5.08 -0.10 21.64
CA TYR A 92 6.51 -0.17 21.93
C TYR A 92 7.14 1.22 22.06
N GLY A 93 8.20 1.31 22.85
CA GLY A 93 8.94 2.52 23.14
C GLY A 93 10.36 2.24 23.60
N GLY A 94 10.99 3.24 24.21
CA GLY A 94 12.43 3.22 24.47
C GLY A 94 13.22 3.62 23.22
N THR A 95 14.54 3.78 23.36
CA THR A 95 15.40 4.26 22.26
C THR A 95 15.53 3.27 21.11
N ASP A 96 15.29 1.99 21.37
CA ASP A 96 15.43 0.86 20.44
C ASP A 96 14.15 0.04 20.28
N CYS A 97 13.00 0.58 20.72
CA CYS A 97 11.70 -0.08 20.68
C CYS A 97 11.58 -1.38 21.50
N SER A 98 12.48 -1.64 22.45
CA SER A 98 12.42 -2.84 23.31
C SER A 98 11.39 -2.75 24.44
N GLU A 99 10.94 -1.55 24.80
CA GLU A 99 10.08 -1.35 25.96
C GLU A 99 8.61 -1.47 25.59
N ARG A 100 7.93 -2.50 26.09
CA ARG A 100 6.48 -2.69 25.88
C ARG A 100 5.68 -1.87 26.88
N SER A 101 4.76 -1.05 26.38
CA SER A 101 3.83 -0.24 27.18
C SER A 101 2.82 -1.13 27.92
N PRO A 102 2.79 -1.10 29.27
CA PRO A 102 1.91 -1.96 30.05
C PRO A 102 0.44 -1.55 29.88
N GLY A 103 -0.43 -2.53 29.66
CA GLY A 103 -1.87 -2.29 29.57
C GLY A 103 -2.32 -1.53 28.31
N CYS A 104 -1.46 -1.39 27.31
CA CYS A 104 -1.75 -0.74 26.03
C CYS A 104 -2.91 -1.41 25.27
N ALA A 105 -3.69 -0.61 24.53
CA ALA A 105 -4.77 -1.08 23.69
C ALA A 105 -4.25 -1.56 22.32
N ALA A 106 -4.87 -2.61 21.78
CA ALA A 106 -4.59 -3.08 20.43
C ALA A 106 -5.24 -2.12 19.41
N ASP A 107 -4.44 -1.38 18.64
CA ASP A 107 -4.97 -0.56 17.56
C ASP A 107 -5.16 -1.40 16.29
N ALA A 108 -6.43 -1.65 15.96
CA ALA A 108 -6.85 -2.31 14.72
C ALA A 108 -7.77 -1.41 13.88
N ASP A 109 -7.69 -0.08 14.02
CA ASP A 109 -8.55 0.86 13.29
C ASP A 109 -8.04 1.07 11.85
N SER A 110 -6.78 1.45 11.71
CA SER A 110 -6.18 1.86 10.43
C SER A 110 -6.00 0.69 9.45
N GLY A 111 -6.25 0.97 8.17
CA GLY A 111 -5.99 0.05 7.07
C GLY A 111 -4.54 0.02 6.60
N ASP A 112 -3.57 0.27 7.47
CA ASP A 112 -2.15 0.39 7.09
C ASP A 112 -1.52 -1.01 6.81
N PRO A 113 -1.09 -1.29 5.57
CA PRO A 113 -0.67 -2.63 5.12
C PRO A 113 0.78 -3.01 5.49
N ILE A 114 1.19 -2.76 6.74
CA ILE A 114 2.55 -3.01 7.23
C ILE A 114 2.93 -4.51 7.24
N PHE A 115 1.96 -5.43 7.17
CA PHE A 115 2.22 -6.87 7.08
C PHE A 115 3.10 -7.31 5.88
N LEU A 116 3.23 -6.45 4.86
CA LEU A 116 4.07 -6.68 3.68
C LEU A 116 5.51 -6.21 3.86
N GLU A 117 5.83 -5.45 4.91
CA GLU A 117 7.19 -4.94 5.15
C GLU A 117 8.25 -6.06 5.19
N PRO A 118 8.05 -7.20 5.87
CA PRO A 118 9.06 -8.26 5.91
C PRO A 118 9.41 -8.84 4.53
N PHE A 119 8.46 -8.86 3.59
CA PHE A 119 8.73 -9.28 2.21
C PHE A 119 9.71 -8.33 1.52
N TRP A 120 9.53 -7.02 1.67
CA TRP A 120 10.42 -6.04 1.05
C TRP A 120 11.80 -6.01 1.68
N MET A 121 11.89 -6.21 3.00
CA MET A 121 13.17 -6.36 3.69
C MET A 121 13.96 -7.57 3.16
N GLN A 122 13.29 -8.70 2.90
CA GLN A 122 13.92 -9.88 2.31
C GLN A 122 14.37 -9.67 0.85
N ASN A 123 13.77 -8.70 0.16
CA ASN A 123 14.06 -8.34 -1.23
C ASN A 123 14.73 -6.96 -1.33
N ALA A 124 15.49 -6.54 -0.31
CA ALA A 124 16.05 -5.19 -0.22
C ALA A 124 16.95 -4.83 -1.42
N ALA A 125 17.88 -5.71 -1.81
CA ALA A 125 18.78 -5.47 -2.94
C ALA A 125 18.04 -5.25 -4.28
N GLU A 126 16.98 -6.03 -4.52
CA GLU A 126 16.22 -5.97 -5.78
C GLU A 126 15.14 -4.87 -5.80
N SER A 127 14.71 -4.40 -4.63
CA SER A 127 13.69 -3.37 -4.49
C SER A 127 14.25 -1.96 -4.26
N SER A 128 15.53 -1.85 -3.88
CA SER A 128 16.18 -0.56 -3.60
C SER A 128 16.51 0.22 -4.88
N ILE A 129 16.49 1.55 -4.79
CA ILE A 129 16.88 2.47 -5.87
C ILE A 129 17.77 3.58 -5.35
N VAL A 130 18.78 3.95 -6.16
CA VAL A 130 19.53 5.20 -6.00
C VAL A 130 18.97 6.19 -7.02
N ILE A 131 18.47 7.33 -6.54
CA ILE A 131 17.94 8.40 -7.40
C ILE A 131 19.03 9.48 -7.53
N PRO A 132 19.65 9.68 -8.70
CA PRO A 132 20.61 10.76 -8.88
C PRO A 132 19.91 12.12 -8.78
N GLY A 133 20.59 13.15 -8.27
CA GLY A 133 20.00 14.47 -8.04
C GLY A 133 19.48 15.20 -9.29
N TRP A 134 19.84 14.74 -10.49
CA TRP A 134 19.33 15.25 -11.76
C TRP A 134 18.22 14.37 -12.38
N HIS A 135 17.72 13.38 -11.66
CA HIS A 135 16.67 12.49 -12.15
C HIS A 135 15.40 13.30 -12.49
N ARG A 136 15.02 13.33 -13.76
CA ARG A 136 13.72 13.81 -14.26
C ARG A 136 13.27 15.15 -13.63
N MET A 137 14.17 16.14 -13.55
CA MET A 137 13.85 17.49 -13.07
C MET A 137 12.79 18.23 -13.92
N SER A 138 12.52 17.74 -15.14
CA SER A 138 11.48 18.27 -16.03
C SER A 138 10.07 17.83 -15.62
N TYR A 139 9.08 18.71 -15.83
CA TYR A 139 7.66 18.39 -15.67
C TYR A 139 7.19 17.24 -16.58
N ARG A 140 7.76 17.15 -17.80
CA ARG A 140 7.36 16.20 -18.84
C ARG A 140 8.44 15.17 -19.14
N TYR A 141 8.00 13.98 -19.56
CA TYR A 141 8.84 13.00 -20.24
C TYR A 141 9.16 13.48 -21.67
N GLU A 142 10.11 12.81 -22.34
CA GLU A 142 10.57 13.15 -23.70
C GLU A 142 9.43 13.14 -24.73
N ASP A 143 8.47 12.23 -24.56
CA ASP A 143 7.25 12.12 -25.36
C ASP A 143 6.15 13.14 -24.98
N ASN A 144 6.50 14.18 -24.22
CA ASN A 144 5.61 15.20 -23.65
C ASN A 144 4.54 14.70 -22.67
N THR A 145 4.55 13.42 -22.31
CA THR A 145 3.62 12.86 -21.32
C THR A 145 4.01 13.24 -19.89
N MET A 146 3.06 13.07 -18.96
CA MET A 146 3.31 13.23 -17.52
C MET A 146 3.52 11.87 -16.80
N MET A 147 3.33 10.76 -17.51
CA MET A 147 3.30 9.42 -16.96
C MET A 147 4.32 8.52 -17.65
N SER A 148 5.00 7.69 -16.88
CA SER A 148 6.01 6.77 -17.40
C SER A 148 5.37 5.64 -18.21
N VAL A 149 5.67 5.59 -19.51
CA VAL A 149 5.31 4.48 -20.42
C VAL A 149 5.87 3.14 -19.92
N GLU A 150 7.09 3.12 -19.38
CA GLU A 150 7.68 1.90 -18.84
C GLU A 150 6.94 1.42 -17.59
N LEU A 151 6.50 2.33 -16.71
CA LEU A 151 5.66 1.96 -15.57
C LEU A 151 4.31 1.39 -16.02
N GLU A 152 3.65 2.03 -16.99
CA GLU A 152 2.39 1.53 -17.56
C GLU A 152 2.54 0.10 -18.10
N LYS A 153 3.62 -0.17 -18.86
CA LYS A 153 3.93 -1.50 -19.38
C LYS A 153 4.04 -2.55 -18.27
N TYR A 154 4.67 -2.23 -17.15
CA TYR A 154 4.79 -3.13 -16.01
C TYR A 154 3.46 -3.32 -15.26
N ILE A 155 2.63 -2.28 -15.16
CA ILE A 155 1.27 -2.40 -14.60
C ILE A 155 0.41 -3.32 -15.46
N ARG A 156 0.45 -3.16 -16.80
CA ARG A 156 -0.26 -4.05 -17.75
C ARG A 156 0.21 -5.49 -17.63
N LYS A 157 1.54 -5.70 -17.56
CA LYS A 157 2.14 -7.01 -17.38
C LYS A 157 1.71 -7.65 -16.05
N LEU A 158 1.69 -6.90 -14.95
CA LEU A 158 1.20 -7.36 -13.66
C LEU A 158 -0.25 -7.86 -13.76
N HIS A 159 -1.16 -7.07 -14.34
CA HIS A 159 -2.55 -7.49 -14.51
C HIS A 159 -2.72 -8.71 -15.41
N SER A 160 -1.89 -8.84 -16.46
CA SER A 160 -1.86 -10.03 -17.32
C SER A 160 -1.40 -11.28 -16.57
N ILE A 161 -0.39 -11.16 -15.70
CA ILE A 161 0.13 -12.27 -14.88
C ILE A 161 -0.91 -12.70 -13.85
N VAL A 162 -1.50 -11.73 -13.14
CA VAL A 162 -2.48 -12.00 -12.08
C VAL A 162 -3.82 -12.48 -12.67
N GLY A 163 -4.18 -12.01 -13.86
CA GLY A 163 -5.44 -12.33 -14.52
C GLY A 163 -6.65 -11.65 -13.87
N ASN A 164 -6.46 -10.54 -13.15
CA ASN A 164 -7.51 -9.84 -12.41
C ASN A 164 -8.16 -8.67 -13.16
N ALA A 165 -7.61 -8.21 -14.28
CA ALA A 165 -8.21 -7.09 -15.04
C ALA A 165 -7.90 -7.17 -16.54
N ILE A 166 -8.87 -6.79 -17.37
CA ILE A 166 -8.64 -6.54 -18.80
C ILE A 166 -8.02 -5.15 -18.96
N THR A 167 -6.80 -5.10 -19.51
CA THR A 167 -6.09 -3.85 -19.78
C THR A 167 -5.94 -3.55 -21.28
N GLU A 168 -6.05 -4.56 -22.14
CA GLU A 168 -5.90 -4.41 -23.59
C GLU A 168 -6.97 -3.48 -24.18
N GLY A 169 -6.57 -2.56 -25.07
CA GLY A 169 -7.46 -1.54 -25.62
C GLY A 169 -8.06 -0.56 -24.58
N ARG A 170 -7.44 -0.41 -23.41
CA ARG A 170 -7.86 0.53 -22.34
C ARG A 170 -6.82 1.64 -22.15
N TYR A 171 -7.29 2.83 -21.76
CA TYR A 171 -6.43 3.93 -21.32
C TYR A 171 -6.02 3.76 -19.86
N MET A 172 -4.86 4.29 -19.47
CA MET A 172 -4.36 4.23 -18.10
C MET A 172 -4.00 5.61 -17.58
N VAL A 173 -4.38 5.89 -16.33
CA VAL A 173 -4.06 7.15 -15.64
C VAL A 173 -3.50 6.88 -14.25
N PHE A 174 -2.44 7.57 -13.87
CA PHE A 174 -1.87 7.55 -12.51
C PHE A 174 -2.41 8.71 -11.68
N GLY A 175 -2.74 8.48 -10.42
CA GLY A 175 -3.15 9.54 -9.49
C GLY A 175 -2.13 9.85 -8.39
N ILE A 176 -2.42 10.79 -7.48
CA ILE A 176 -1.84 11.08 -6.14
C ILE A 176 -2.68 10.49 -4.98
N GLY A 177 -3.71 9.69 -5.26
CA GLY A 177 -4.45 8.98 -4.22
C GLY A 177 -5.26 7.85 -4.81
N SER A 178 -5.92 7.01 -3.99
CA SER A 178 -7.30 6.62 -4.34
C SER A 178 -8.11 7.86 -4.47
N SER A 179 -7.96 8.72 -3.47
CA SER A 179 -8.79 9.87 -3.24
C SER A 179 -8.82 10.78 -4.45
N GLN A 180 -7.66 11.08 -5.05
CA GLN A 180 -7.61 11.89 -6.26
C GLN A 180 -8.28 11.21 -7.47
N LEU A 181 -8.08 9.90 -7.69
CA LEU A 181 -8.73 9.21 -8.81
C LEU A 181 -10.23 9.00 -8.59
N LEU A 182 -10.67 8.80 -7.35
CA LEU A 182 -12.08 8.68 -7.00
C LEU A 182 -12.80 10.02 -7.26
N SER A 183 -12.22 11.14 -6.83
CA SER A 183 -12.77 12.47 -7.11
C SER A 183 -12.70 12.83 -8.59
N ALA A 184 -11.58 12.55 -9.27
CA ALA A 184 -11.43 12.76 -10.71
C ALA A 184 -12.43 11.93 -11.52
N ALA A 185 -12.69 10.68 -11.13
CA ALA A 185 -13.65 9.81 -11.78
C ALA A 185 -15.09 10.33 -11.60
N VAL A 186 -15.47 10.75 -10.39
CA VAL A 186 -16.78 11.38 -10.16
C VAL A 186 -16.92 12.65 -11.01
N TYR A 187 -15.91 13.52 -11.00
CA TYR A 187 -15.88 14.71 -11.82
C TYR A 187 -16.05 14.39 -13.31
N ALA A 188 -15.27 13.45 -13.84
CA ALA A 188 -15.28 13.08 -15.26
C ALA A 188 -16.60 12.45 -15.72
N LEU A 189 -17.25 11.68 -14.84
CA LEU A 189 -18.54 11.04 -15.11
C LEU A 189 -19.75 11.95 -14.86
N SER A 190 -19.54 13.09 -14.20
CA SER A 190 -20.62 14.06 -13.93
C SER A 190 -21.07 14.75 -15.21
N SER A 191 -22.37 15.03 -15.31
CA SER A 191 -22.94 15.70 -16.48
C SER A 191 -22.69 17.20 -16.43
N GLU A 192 -21.98 17.73 -17.43
CA GLU A 192 -21.58 19.15 -17.48
C GLU A 192 -22.71 20.13 -17.82
N ASN A 193 -23.75 19.67 -18.52
CA ASN A 193 -24.85 20.52 -19.02
C ASN A 193 -26.22 20.11 -18.45
N SER A 194 -26.24 19.41 -17.31
CA SER A 194 -27.48 19.00 -16.67
C SER A 194 -28.03 20.13 -15.79
N SER A 195 -29.35 20.30 -15.77
CA SER A 195 -30.04 21.19 -14.83
C SER A 195 -30.02 20.69 -13.38
N SER A 196 -29.51 19.46 -13.16
CA SER A 196 -29.38 18.85 -11.84
C SER A 196 -28.04 18.11 -11.69
N PRO A 197 -27.43 18.13 -10.50
CA PRO A 197 -26.18 17.41 -10.24
C PRO A 197 -26.34 15.90 -10.40
N SER A 198 -25.28 15.24 -10.85
CA SER A 198 -25.17 13.77 -10.87
C SER A 198 -25.26 13.20 -9.46
N ASN A 199 -26.00 12.10 -9.29
CA ASN A 199 -26.22 11.49 -7.99
C ASN A 199 -25.19 10.38 -7.74
N VAL A 200 -24.31 10.61 -6.77
CA VAL A 200 -23.25 9.67 -6.38
C VAL A 200 -23.78 8.73 -5.30
N LEU A 201 -23.67 7.42 -5.53
CA LEU A 201 -24.21 6.36 -4.67
C LEU A 201 -23.15 5.30 -4.35
N ALA A 202 -23.35 4.59 -3.24
CA ALA A 202 -22.58 3.39 -2.88
C ALA A 202 -23.43 2.43 -2.03
N THR A 203 -23.26 1.12 -2.19
CA THR A 203 -24.04 0.12 -1.43
C THR A 203 -23.52 -0.07 -0.01
N ILE A 204 -24.36 0.17 1.00
CA ILE A 204 -24.01 -0.02 2.42
C ILE A 204 -23.69 -1.51 2.71
N PRO A 205 -22.66 -1.82 3.53
CA PRO A 205 -21.63 -0.91 4.02
C PRO A 205 -20.63 -0.54 2.92
N PHE A 206 -20.19 0.71 2.90
CA PHE A 206 -19.24 1.24 1.90
C PHE A 206 -18.11 2.05 2.53
N TYR A 207 -17.03 2.23 1.76
CA TYR A 207 -15.87 3.02 2.18
C TYR A 207 -16.25 4.49 2.47
N PRO A 208 -15.97 5.04 3.68
CA PRO A 208 -16.49 6.35 4.10
C PRO A 208 -16.13 7.51 3.17
N MET A 209 -15.01 7.41 2.44
CA MET A 209 -14.56 8.49 1.55
C MET A 209 -15.48 8.73 0.35
N TYR A 210 -16.29 7.77 -0.07
CA TYR A 210 -17.26 7.99 -1.15
C TYR A 210 -18.33 9.01 -0.78
N LYS A 211 -18.60 9.17 0.53
CA LYS A 211 -19.48 10.22 1.06
C LYS A 211 -18.70 11.50 1.35
N ALA A 212 -17.61 11.38 2.11
CA ALA A 212 -16.90 12.53 2.63
C ALA A 212 -16.21 13.38 1.55
N GLN A 213 -15.67 12.78 0.47
CA GLN A 213 -15.05 13.56 -0.60
C GLN A 213 -16.06 14.42 -1.39
N PRO A 214 -17.18 13.88 -1.91
CA PRO A 214 -18.16 14.72 -2.57
C PRO A 214 -18.69 15.85 -1.69
N MET A 215 -18.90 15.58 -0.40
CA MET A 215 -19.30 16.61 0.57
C MET A 215 -18.22 17.68 0.77
N LEU A 216 -16.95 17.29 0.82
CA LEU A 216 -15.82 18.22 0.95
C LEU A 216 -15.70 19.12 -0.27
N PHE A 217 -15.79 18.56 -1.48
CA PHE A 217 -15.68 19.33 -2.71
C PHE A 217 -16.87 20.26 -2.94
N ASN A 218 -18.05 19.92 -2.40
CA ASN A 218 -19.27 20.72 -2.46
C ASN A 218 -19.55 21.29 -3.87
N SER A 219 -19.45 20.42 -4.88
CA SER A 219 -19.59 20.80 -6.28
C SER A 219 -21.05 20.94 -6.69
N GLU A 220 -21.35 21.87 -7.60
CA GLU A 220 -22.68 21.99 -8.23
C GLU A 220 -22.95 20.85 -9.23
N ASN A 221 -21.92 20.10 -9.65
CA ASN A 221 -22.03 19.09 -10.70
C ASN A 221 -22.41 17.70 -10.16
N PHE A 222 -22.19 17.44 -8.88
CA PHE A 222 -22.47 16.14 -8.28
C PHE A 222 -22.81 16.27 -6.80
N GLN A 223 -23.59 15.31 -6.30
CA GLN A 223 -23.97 15.23 -4.90
C GLN A 223 -24.03 13.78 -4.44
N PHE A 224 -23.61 13.52 -3.19
CA PHE A 224 -23.76 12.20 -2.60
C PHE A 224 -25.20 11.98 -2.14
N LYS A 225 -25.80 10.83 -2.51
CA LYS A 225 -27.22 10.51 -2.25
C LYS A 225 -27.45 9.26 -1.40
N GLY A 226 -26.40 8.59 -0.93
CA GLY A 226 -26.51 7.49 0.02
C GLY A 226 -26.56 6.11 -0.63
N ASP A 227 -27.37 5.23 -0.04
CA ASP A 227 -27.38 3.80 -0.37
C ASP A 227 -27.91 3.53 -1.79
N THR A 228 -27.20 2.69 -2.52
CA THR A 228 -27.60 2.32 -3.88
C THR A 228 -28.89 1.49 -3.89
N ASN A 229 -29.13 0.66 -2.87
CA ASN A 229 -30.33 -0.19 -2.84
C ASN A 229 -31.63 0.63 -2.75
N SER A 230 -31.61 1.76 -2.05
CA SER A 230 -32.77 2.67 -1.97
C SER A 230 -33.14 3.30 -3.31
N TRP A 231 -32.24 3.24 -4.30
CA TRP A 231 -32.42 3.81 -5.64
C TRP A 231 -32.79 2.77 -6.71
N GLN A 232 -32.85 1.49 -6.35
CA GLN A 232 -33.10 0.41 -7.32
C GLN A 232 -34.47 0.55 -8.03
N SER A 233 -35.51 0.99 -7.31
CA SER A 233 -36.87 1.18 -7.85
C SER A 233 -36.99 2.43 -8.74
N TYR A 234 -36.20 3.48 -8.47
CA TYR A 234 -36.16 4.73 -9.24
C TYR A 234 -35.53 4.57 -10.64
N ASN A 235 -34.83 3.46 -10.87
CA ASN A 235 -34.19 3.12 -12.15
C ASN A 235 -35.21 2.89 -13.29
N SER A 236 -36.41 2.41 -12.96
CA SER A 236 -37.42 1.99 -13.94
C SER A 236 -38.13 3.14 -14.65
N THR A 237 -38.15 4.33 -14.04
CA THR A 237 -39.09 5.41 -14.41
C THR A 237 -38.43 6.70 -14.82
N ASN A 238 -37.21 7.01 -14.37
CA ASN A 238 -36.57 8.29 -14.63
C ASN A 238 -35.15 8.09 -15.18
N ASN A 239 -34.79 8.84 -16.22
CA ASN A 239 -33.44 8.90 -16.79
C ASN A 239 -32.49 9.67 -15.84
N ILE A 240 -32.43 9.27 -14.57
CA ILE A 240 -31.65 9.95 -13.54
C ILE A 240 -30.17 9.67 -13.78
N ASP A 241 -29.38 10.75 -13.76
CA ASP A 241 -27.93 10.66 -13.84
C ASP A 241 -27.35 10.18 -12.50
N VAL A 242 -26.80 8.97 -12.51
CA VAL A 242 -26.31 8.26 -11.33
C VAL A 242 -24.91 7.75 -11.60
N ILE A 243 -24.02 7.96 -10.63
CA ILE A 243 -22.66 7.43 -10.59
C ILE A 243 -22.56 6.50 -9.38
N GLU A 244 -22.35 5.21 -9.61
CA GLU A 244 -22.28 4.19 -8.55
C GLU A 244 -20.83 3.80 -8.27
N PHE A 245 -20.39 3.94 -7.02
CA PHE A 245 -19.17 3.31 -6.54
C PHE A 245 -19.41 1.84 -6.22
N VAL A 246 -18.63 0.95 -6.84
CA VAL A 246 -18.67 -0.49 -6.59
C VAL A 246 -17.30 -0.93 -6.08
N THR A 247 -17.22 -1.32 -4.81
CA THR A 247 -15.95 -1.81 -4.22
C THR A 247 -15.96 -3.33 -4.21
N SER A 248 -14.99 -3.97 -4.86
CA SER A 248 -14.97 -5.42 -5.01
C SER A 248 -13.54 -5.96 -5.02
N PRO A 249 -13.09 -6.70 -3.98
CA PRO A 249 -13.73 -6.95 -2.70
C PRO A 249 -14.08 -5.68 -1.93
N ASN A 250 -15.19 -5.69 -1.21
CA ASN A 250 -15.72 -4.54 -0.51
C ASN A 250 -14.97 -4.24 0.79
N ASN A 251 -14.99 -2.97 1.20
CA ASN A 251 -14.55 -2.49 2.50
C ASN A 251 -15.81 -2.08 3.27
N PRO A 252 -16.16 -2.75 4.38
CA PRO A 252 -15.27 -3.54 5.26
C PRO A 252 -15.31 -5.07 5.12
N ASP A 253 -16.36 -5.64 4.55
CA ASP A 253 -16.69 -7.08 4.68
C ASP A 253 -15.87 -8.03 3.78
N GLY A 254 -15.22 -7.52 2.73
CA GLY A 254 -14.46 -8.33 1.76
C GLY A 254 -15.33 -9.06 0.74
N GLU A 255 -16.62 -8.71 0.59
CA GLU A 255 -17.50 -9.33 -0.39
C GLU A 255 -17.19 -8.88 -1.82
N LEU A 256 -17.31 -9.80 -2.79
CA LEU A 256 -17.21 -9.47 -4.20
C LEU A 256 -18.53 -8.84 -4.68
N LYS A 257 -18.65 -7.51 -4.54
CA LYS A 257 -19.83 -6.76 -5.00
C LYS A 257 -19.84 -6.58 -6.52
N LYS A 258 -21.05 -6.41 -7.05
CA LYS A 258 -21.36 -6.00 -8.42
C LYS A 258 -22.26 -4.77 -8.37
N SER A 259 -22.30 -4.01 -9.46
CA SER A 259 -23.21 -2.88 -9.60
C SER A 259 -24.67 -3.30 -9.44
N VAL A 260 -25.44 -2.51 -8.70
CA VAL A 260 -26.88 -2.68 -8.50
C VAL A 260 -27.69 -1.93 -9.56
N ILE A 261 -27.20 -0.76 -10.02
CA ILE A 261 -27.92 0.10 -10.97
C ILE A 261 -27.46 -0.12 -12.42
N GLY A 262 -26.17 -0.38 -12.64
CA GLY A 262 -25.60 -0.80 -13.92
C GLY A 262 -25.34 0.32 -14.94
N ARG A 263 -25.37 1.60 -14.54
CA ARG A 263 -25.10 2.75 -15.43
C ARG A 263 -23.64 3.21 -15.34
N LYS A 264 -23.37 4.47 -14.98
CA LYS A 264 -22.01 4.99 -14.78
C LYS A 264 -21.46 4.37 -13.48
N THR A 265 -20.43 3.55 -13.60
CA THR A 265 -19.86 2.82 -12.46
C THR A 265 -18.38 3.13 -12.29
N ILE A 266 -17.96 3.24 -11.03
CA ILE A 266 -16.55 3.34 -10.63
C ILE A 266 -16.23 2.08 -9.83
N TYR A 267 -15.52 1.13 -10.44
CA TYR A 267 -15.11 -0.10 -9.75
C TYR A 267 -13.81 0.14 -8.98
N ASP A 268 -13.89 0.24 -7.65
CA ASP A 268 -12.73 0.26 -6.77
C ASP A 268 -12.28 -1.18 -6.47
N HIS A 269 -11.17 -1.57 -7.10
CA HIS A 269 -10.53 -2.87 -6.99
C HIS A 269 -9.30 -2.82 -6.08
N ALA A 270 -9.33 -2.01 -5.01
CA ALA A 270 -8.21 -1.91 -4.06
C ALA A 270 -7.72 -3.26 -3.53
N TYR A 271 -8.67 -4.15 -3.24
CA TYR A 271 -8.41 -5.45 -2.63
C TYR A 271 -8.50 -6.60 -3.65
N PHE A 272 -8.62 -6.32 -4.96
CA PHE A 272 -8.81 -7.38 -5.98
C PHE A 272 -7.48 -8.01 -6.38
N TRP A 273 -6.80 -8.57 -5.39
CA TRP A 273 -5.50 -9.22 -5.49
C TRP A 273 -5.55 -10.60 -4.82
N PRO A 274 -4.69 -11.55 -5.25
CA PRO A 274 -4.58 -12.88 -4.65
C PRO A 274 -4.32 -12.87 -3.13
N HIS A 275 -3.84 -11.76 -2.58
CA HIS A 275 -3.72 -11.51 -1.13
C HIS A 275 -5.04 -11.76 -0.40
N PHE A 276 -6.12 -11.15 -0.91
CA PHE A 276 -7.35 -10.95 -0.18
C PHE A 276 -8.49 -11.81 -0.69
N THR A 277 -8.49 -12.16 -1.97
CA THR A 277 -9.59 -12.87 -2.60
C THR A 277 -9.12 -13.84 -3.70
N PRO A 278 -9.84 -14.94 -3.95
CA PRO A 278 -9.65 -15.77 -5.14
C PRO A 278 -9.89 -14.94 -6.41
N ILE A 279 -8.96 -15.01 -7.37
CA ILE A 279 -9.13 -14.40 -8.69
C ILE A 279 -9.94 -15.36 -9.55
N THR A 280 -11.26 -15.14 -9.64
CA THR A 280 -12.19 -16.00 -10.41
C THR A 280 -12.19 -15.69 -11.91
N GLY A 281 -11.70 -14.51 -12.30
CA GLY A 281 -11.59 -14.06 -13.67
C GLY A 281 -11.19 -12.58 -13.73
N PRO A 282 -10.86 -12.06 -14.92
CA PRO A 282 -10.51 -10.66 -15.08
C PRO A 282 -11.75 -9.78 -14.95
N SER A 283 -11.60 -8.66 -14.26
CA SER A 283 -12.60 -7.58 -14.26
C SER A 283 -12.56 -6.83 -15.60
N ASP A 284 -13.75 -6.48 -16.13
CA ASP A 284 -13.91 -5.76 -17.39
C ASP A 284 -14.98 -4.66 -17.30
N HIS A 285 -14.75 -3.71 -16.40
CA HIS A 285 -15.64 -2.56 -16.21
C HIS A 285 -15.07 -1.28 -16.81
N ASP A 286 -15.94 -0.31 -17.08
CA ASP A 286 -15.60 0.87 -17.88
C ASP A 286 -14.58 1.78 -17.22
N LEU A 287 -14.62 1.86 -15.89
CA LEU A 287 -13.65 2.56 -15.06
C LEU A 287 -13.31 1.69 -13.86
N MET A 288 -12.08 1.20 -13.81
CA MET A 288 -11.54 0.38 -12.73
C MET A 288 -10.36 1.08 -12.06
N ILE A 289 -10.33 1.09 -10.72
CA ILE A 289 -9.29 1.76 -9.94
C ILE A 289 -8.56 0.73 -9.07
N PHE A 290 -7.23 0.72 -9.16
CA PHE A 290 -6.36 -0.18 -8.40
C PHE A 290 -5.35 0.60 -7.58
N THR A 291 -4.82 -0.02 -6.52
CA THR A 291 -3.85 0.63 -5.62
C THR A 291 -2.59 -0.20 -5.39
N LEU A 292 -1.44 0.47 -5.39
CA LEU A 292 -0.18 -0.02 -4.89
C LEU A 292 -0.17 -0.27 -3.38
N SER A 293 -0.85 0.54 -2.57
CA SER A 293 -0.86 0.41 -1.11
C SER A 293 -1.35 -0.96 -0.66
N LYS A 294 -2.51 -1.40 -1.17
CA LYS A 294 -3.04 -2.73 -0.85
C LYS A 294 -2.41 -3.86 -1.67
N LEU A 295 -1.69 -3.57 -2.75
CA LEU A 295 -0.92 -4.56 -3.50
C LEU A 295 0.45 -4.86 -2.88
N THR A 296 1.21 -3.84 -2.49
CA THR A 296 2.62 -3.97 -2.08
C THR A 296 2.90 -3.43 -0.69
N GLY A 297 1.93 -2.85 0.01
CA GLY A 297 2.18 -2.27 1.34
C GLY A 297 2.66 -0.82 1.30
N HIS A 298 2.97 -0.26 0.12
CA HIS A 298 3.56 1.07 -0.02
C HIS A 298 2.51 2.20 0.06
N ALA A 299 1.83 2.32 1.20
CA ALA A 299 0.83 3.37 1.45
C ALA A 299 1.44 4.78 1.35
N GLY A 300 2.61 4.98 1.92
CA GLY A 300 3.32 6.27 1.95
C GLY A 300 4.04 6.68 0.66
N ALA A 301 3.98 5.92 -0.44
CA ALA A 301 4.70 6.26 -1.68
C ALA A 301 4.15 7.52 -2.41
N ARG A 302 3.26 8.30 -1.78
CA ARG A 302 2.61 9.49 -2.34
C ARG A 302 3.43 10.72 -2.04
N PHE A 303 3.94 11.33 -3.10
CA PHE A 303 4.59 12.63 -3.00
C PHE A 303 3.82 13.64 -3.84
N GLY A 304 3.30 14.66 -3.17
CA GLY A 304 2.68 15.85 -3.76
C GLY A 304 2.84 17.00 -2.76
N TYR A 305 3.50 18.08 -3.16
CA TYR A 305 3.62 19.31 -2.39
C TYR A 305 2.71 20.35 -3.03
N ALA A 306 1.73 20.84 -2.28
CA ALA A 306 0.97 22.03 -2.65
C ALA A 306 1.31 23.12 -1.63
N GLN A 307 1.92 24.21 -2.09
CA GLN A 307 2.10 25.42 -1.29
C GLN A 307 0.74 26.10 -1.15
N VAL A 308 -0.06 25.65 -0.19
CA VAL A 308 -1.33 26.28 0.14
C VAL A 308 -1.22 26.82 1.55
N SER A 309 -1.46 28.12 1.70
CA SER A 309 -1.62 28.83 2.97
C SER A 309 -2.85 28.32 3.72
N LEU A 310 -2.79 27.10 4.25
CA LEU A 310 -3.92 26.40 4.86
C LEU A 310 -3.49 25.56 6.08
N PHE A 311 -2.39 25.97 6.72
CA PHE A 311 -1.85 25.36 7.94
C PHE A 311 -2.84 25.37 9.12
N HIS A 312 -3.87 26.23 9.09
CA HIS A 312 -4.91 26.31 10.13
C HIS A 312 -6.13 25.38 9.92
N LEU A 313 -6.43 24.94 8.70
CA LEU A 313 -7.59 24.05 8.45
C LEU A 313 -7.24 22.57 8.65
N CYS A 314 -5.97 22.21 8.46
CA CYS A 314 -5.49 20.84 8.66
C CYS A 314 -5.62 20.40 10.14
N LEU A 315 -5.41 21.30 11.09
CA LEU A 315 -5.56 21.02 12.54
C LEU A 315 -7.02 20.87 12.99
N THR A 316 -7.96 21.57 12.35
CA THR A 316 -9.39 21.46 12.69
C THR A 316 -10.02 20.18 12.12
N LEU A 317 -9.57 19.71 10.95
CA LEU A 317 -10.00 18.45 10.36
C LEU A 317 -9.36 17.22 11.06
N ALA A 318 -8.13 17.35 11.57
CA ALA A 318 -7.43 16.31 12.34
C ALA A 318 -8.18 15.86 13.61
N ARG A 319 -9.02 16.73 14.19
CA ARG A 319 -9.79 16.42 15.40
C ARG A 319 -11.10 15.65 15.16
N TYR A 320 -11.57 15.54 13.91
CA TYR A 320 -12.86 14.93 13.60
C TYR A 320 -12.81 13.70 12.70
N TYR A 321 -11.67 13.44 12.04
CA TYR A 321 -11.52 12.29 11.14
C TYR A 321 -10.21 11.57 11.43
N THR A 322 -10.30 10.35 11.95
CA THR A 322 -9.16 9.43 12.01
C THR A 322 -8.67 9.18 10.57
N TYR A 323 -7.38 9.42 10.35
CA TYR A 323 -6.75 9.46 9.03
C TYR A 323 -6.90 8.15 8.29
N ASP A 324 -7.83 8.10 7.36
CA ASP A 324 -8.05 6.93 6.54
C ASP A 324 -7.27 6.99 5.23
N THR A 325 -6.11 6.35 5.25
CA THR A 325 -5.30 5.83 4.15
C THR A 325 -5.24 6.66 2.84
N ILE A 326 -4.16 7.42 2.70
CA ILE A 326 -3.74 8.08 1.45
C ILE A 326 -2.84 7.10 0.66
N ILE A 327 -3.05 6.93 -0.66
CA ILE A 327 -2.75 5.66 -1.38
C ILE A 327 -2.22 5.85 -2.82
N TYR A 328 -1.27 5.04 -3.33
CA TYR A 328 -0.84 5.09 -4.76
C TYR A 328 -1.77 4.33 -5.66
N ARG A 329 -2.35 4.94 -6.71
CA ARG A 329 -3.33 4.30 -7.60
C ARG A 329 -3.15 4.59 -9.08
N TRP A 330 -3.70 3.69 -9.88
CA TRP A 330 -3.96 3.88 -11.29
C TRP A 330 -5.42 3.52 -11.62
N ALA A 331 -5.94 4.18 -12.65
CA ALA A 331 -7.25 3.90 -13.24
C ALA A 331 -7.06 3.27 -14.63
N ILE A 332 -7.87 2.27 -14.94
CA ILE A 332 -8.01 1.67 -16.27
C ILE A 332 -9.38 2.11 -16.80
N ILE A 333 -9.39 2.78 -17.95
CA ILE A 333 -10.56 3.50 -18.47
C ILE A 333 -10.84 3.04 -19.91
N LYS A 334 -12.09 2.69 -20.20
CA LYS A 334 -12.55 2.32 -21.55
C LYS A 334 -12.81 3.55 -22.42
N ASP A 335 -13.59 4.48 -21.87
CA ASP A 335 -14.09 5.64 -22.58
C ASP A 335 -13.01 6.72 -22.70
N LYS A 336 -12.80 7.22 -23.92
CA LYS A 336 -11.75 8.21 -24.22
C LYS A 336 -12.06 9.57 -23.62
N ASP A 337 -13.31 10.01 -23.65
CA ASP A 337 -13.72 11.33 -23.14
C ASP A 337 -13.59 11.36 -21.62
N VAL A 338 -13.96 10.27 -20.95
CA VAL A 338 -13.74 10.09 -19.50
C VAL A 338 -12.24 10.11 -19.18
N TYR A 339 -11.42 9.42 -19.97
CA TYR A 339 -9.96 9.43 -19.81
C TYR A 339 -9.38 10.85 -19.93
N GLU A 340 -9.76 11.61 -20.95
CA GLU A 340 -9.28 12.98 -21.17
C GLU A 340 -9.72 13.92 -20.04
N LYS A 341 -10.94 13.78 -19.52
CA LYS A 341 -11.42 14.56 -18.37
C LYS A 341 -10.66 14.23 -17.09
N VAL A 342 -10.39 12.95 -16.82
CA VAL A 342 -9.58 12.53 -15.66
C VAL A 342 -8.15 13.07 -15.78
N LEU A 343 -7.54 13.01 -16.97
CA LEU A 343 -6.22 13.60 -17.20
C LEU A 343 -6.21 15.12 -16.97
N ASN A 344 -7.21 15.83 -17.48
CA ASN A 344 -7.32 17.27 -17.30
C ASN A 344 -7.47 17.64 -15.81
N TYR A 345 -8.30 16.89 -15.06
CA TYR A 345 -8.43 17.06 -13.61
C TYR A 345 -7.07 16.94 -12.91
N ILE A 346 -6.31 15.88 -13.20
CA ILE A 346 -5.00 15.63 -12.55
C ILE A 346 -3.99 16.71 -12.92
N PHE A 347 -3.99 17.16 -14.18
CA PHE A 347 -3.11 18.23 -14.61
C PHE A 347 -3.43 19.54 -13.87
N LEU A 348 -4.70 19.91 -13.77
CA LEU A 348 -5.12 21.14 -13.09
C LEU A 348 -4.94 21.07 -11.57
N ALA A 349 -5.15 19.90 -10.97
CA ALA A 349 -5.03 19.71 -9.54
C ALA A 349 -3.56 19.70 -9.08
N ASP A 350 -2.68 19.01 -9.82
CA ASP A 350 -1.35 18.64 -9.29
C ASP A 350 -0.21 18.69 -10.33
N LEU A 351 -0.47 19.12 -11.58
CA LEU A 351 0.50 19.14 -12.69
C LEU A 351 1.14 17.75 -12.98
N GLY A 352 0.45 16.67 -12.62
CA GLY A 352 0.88 15.29 -12.81
C GLY A 352 1.36 14.63 -11.51
N ILE A 353 2.12 13.55 -11.65
CA ILE A 353 2.55 12.69 -10.53
C ILE A 353 4.07 12.73 -10.38
N SER A 354 4.56 12.78 -9.14
CA SER A 354 6.00 12.73 -8.82
C SER A 354 6.74 11.64 -9.60
N LYS A 355 7.83 12.03 -10.27
CA LYS A 355 8.66 11.13 -11.08
C LYS A 355 9.43 10.15 -10.20
N ASP A 356 9.82 10.57 -9.00
CA ASP A 356 10.49 9.75 -8.00
C ASP A 356 9.56 8.64 -7.50
N THR A 357 8.30 8.99 -7.24
CA THR A 357 7.26 8.00 -6.94
C THR A 357 7.13 7.01 -8.11
N GLN A 358 6.95 7.48 -9.34
CA GLN A 358 6.81 6.60 -10.50
C GLN A 358 8.01 5.65 -10.68
N LEU A 359 9.24 6.14 -10.45
CA LEU A 359 10.44 5.33 -10.48
C LEU A 359 10.46 4.27 -9.37
N ARG A 360 10.12 4.65 -8.13
CA ARG A 360 10.02 3.71 -7.00
C ARG A 360 8.98 2.64 -7.27
N VAL A 361 7.79 3.01 -7.75
CA VAL A 361 6.75 2.06 -8.13
C VAL A 361 7.25 1.11 -9.22
N LEU A 362 7.92 1.61 -10.25
CA LEU A 362 8.46 0.77 -11.31
C LEU A 362 9.44 -0.28 -10.77
N LYS A 363 10.34 0.10 -9.84
CA LYS A 363 11.27 -0.86 -9.22
C LYS A 363 10.53 -1.91 -8.39
N LEU A 364 9.56 -1.49 -7.58
CA LEU A 364 8.75 -2.41 -6.77
C LEU A 364 7.94 -3.38 -7.64
N LEU A 365 7.34 -2.89 -8.74
CA LEU A 365 6.58 -3.73 -9.65
C LEU A 365 7.47 -4.72 -10.40
N LYS A 366 8.73 -4.38 -10.70
CA LYS A 366 9.69 -5.33 -11.27
C LYS A 366 9.87 -6.55 -10.37
N VAL A 367 10.08 -6.32 -9.07
CA VAL A 367 10.18 -7.40 -8.05
C VAL A 367 8.83 -8.13 -7.89
N ALA A 368 7.73 -7.38 -7.83
CA ALA A 368 6.39 -7.95 -7.61
C ALA A 368 5.93 -8.91 -8.71
N ILE A 369 6.50 -8.82 -9.92
CA ILE A 369 6.18 -9.74 -11.04
C ILE A 369 7.20 -10.86 -11.25
N GLU A 370 8.28 -10.91 -10.45
CA GLU A 370 9.24 -12.01 -10.51
C GLU A 370 8.57 -13.35 -10.22
N GLY A 371 9.03 -14.42 -10.88
CA GLY A 371 8.44 -15.75 -10.73
C GLY A 371 6.93 -15.77 -11.01
N ASP A 372 6.46 -14.99 -11.99
CA ASP A 372 5.04 -14.77 -12.32
C ASP A 372 4.24 -14.23 -11.12
N GLY A 373 4.89 -13.39 -10.30
CA GLY A 373 4.34 -12.78 -9.09
C GLY A 373 4.14 -13.74 -7.92
N LYS A 374 4.42 -15.03 -8.09
CA LYS A 374 4.21 -16.04 -7.04
C LYS A 374 4.89 -15.69 -5.72
N PRO A 375 6.16 -15.23 -5.66
CA PRO A 375 6.82 -14.94 -4.38
C PRO A 375 6.04 -13.94 -3.51
N LEU A 376 5.61 -12.81 -4.09
CA LEU A 376 4.83 -11.79 -3.36
C LEU A 376 3.45 -12.32 -2.99
N PHE A 377 2.72 -12.91 -3.95
CA PHE A 377 1.33 -13.32 -3.73
C PHE A 377 1.22 -14.53 -2.79
N GLU A 378 2.17 -15.47 -2.81
CA GLU A 378 2.22 -16.60 -1.87
C GLU A 378 2.55 -16.12 -0.46
N PHE A 379 3.57 -15.25 -0.31
CA PHE A 379 3.90 -14.64 0.98
C PHE A 379 2.66 -13.96 1.58
N ALA A 380 2.05 -13.05 0.83
CA ALA A 380 0.94 -12.25 1.29
C ALA A 380 -0.31 -13.11 1.59
N TYR A 381 -0.64 -14.06 0.72
CA TYR A 381 -1.76 -14.97 0.95
C TYR A 381 -1.54 -15.83 2.18
N ASN A 382 -0.37 -16.46 2.33
CA ASN A 382 -0.10 -17.34 3.46
C ASN A 382 -0.20 -16.57 4.78
N LYS A 383 0.36 -15.35 4.83
CA LYS A 383 0.26 -14.48 6.00
C LYS A 383 -1.18 -14.13 6.34
N MET A 384 -1.98 -13.69 5.35
CA MET A 384 -3.38 -13.36 5.59
C MET A 384 -4.21 -14.59 5.96
N ARG A 385 -3.98 -15.74 5.33
CA ARG A 385 -4.66 -17.00 5.67
C ARG A 385 -4.42 -17.38 7.13
N GLU A 386 -3.17 -17.36 7.58
CA GLU A 386 -2.79 -17.66 8.97
C GLU A 386 -3.51 -16.72 9.96
N ARG A 387 -3.48 -15.40 9.69
CA ARG A 387 -4.18 -14.41 10.51
C ARG A 387 -5.68 -14.71 10.61
N TRP A 388 -6.30 -15.06 9.50
CA TRP A 388 -7.71 -15.45 9.46
C TRP A 388 -8.02 -16.75 10.21
N GLU A 389 -7.16 -17.76 10.12
CA GLU A 389 -7.31 -19.02 10.86
C GLU A 389 -7.27 -18.79 12.37
N MET A 390 -6.28 -18.02 12.84
CA MET A 390 -6.15 -17.67 14.27
C MET A 390 -7.32 -16.83 14.76
N LEU A 391 -7.75 -15.84 13.99
CA LEU A 391 -8.87 -14.96 14.34
C LEU A 391 -10.19 -15.73 14.41
N THR A 392 -10.47 -16.56 13.38
CA THR A 392 -11.69 -17.37 13.32
C THR A 392 -11.78 -18.33 14.51
N PHE A 393 -10.64 -18.91 14.92
CA PHE A 393 -10.57 -19.77 16.09
C PHE A 393 -10.95 -19.05 17.38
N VAL A 394 -10.49 -17.81 17.59
CA VAL A 394 -10.86 -17.02 18.78
C VAL A 394 -12.36 -16.73 18.79
N PHE A 395 -12.92 -16.23 17.68
CA PHE A 395 -14.36 -15.93 17.60
C PHE A 395 -15.26 -17.16 17.71
N SER A 396 -14.81 -18.34 17.26
CA SER A 396 -15.59 -19.59 17.39
C SER A 396 -15.86 -20.03 18.84
N ARG A 397 -15.18 -19.42 19.82
CA ARG A 397 -15.34 -19.67 21.26
C ARG A 397 -16.25 -18.66 21.96
N SER A 398 -16.86 -17.76 21.21
CA SER A 398 -17.75 -16.70 21.68
C SER A 398 -19.12 -16.85 21.05
N THR A 399 -20.17 -16.55 21.82
CA THR A 399 -21.52 -16.35 21.28
C THR A 399 -21.88 -14.87 21.19
N ARG A 400 -21.12 -14.01 21.89
CA ARG A 400 -21.27 -12.56 21.90
C ARG A 400 -20.91 -11.89 20.57
N PHE A 401 -20.00 -12.48 19.80
CA PHE A 401 -19.49 -11.88 18.57
C PHE A 401 -19.62 -12.82 17.37
N SER A 402 -19.91 -12.27 16.19
CA SER A 402 -19.78 -12.97 14.91
C SER A 402 -18.89 -12.19 13.94
N ILE A 403 -18.34 -12.89 12.95
CA ILE A 403 -17.54 -12.32 11.86
C ILE A 403 -18.10 -12.77 10.52
N GLN A 404 -17.74 -12.06 9.44
CA GLN A 404 -18.28 -12.35 8.11
C GLN A 404 -17.99 -13.78 7.65
N LYS A 405 -18.95 -14.36 6.92
CA LYS A 405 -18.78 -15.68 6.30
C LYS A 405 -17.87 -15.57 5.09
N ARG A 406 -16.92 -16.51 4.97
CA ARG A 406 -15.98 -16.59 3.84
C ARG A 406 -16.27 -17.85 3.04
N HIS A 407 -16.62 -17.67 1.77
CA HIS A 407 -16.95 -18.77 0.88
C HIS A 407 -15.73 -19.18 0.04
N PRO A 408 -15.45 -20.49 -0.11
CA PRO A 408 -14.38 -20.96 -0.98
C PRO A 408 -14.75 -20.72 -2.44
N LEU A 409 -13.82 -20.15 -3.21
CA LEU A 409 -13.94 -19.97 -4.66
C LEU A 409 -12.69 -20.52 -5.33
N HIS A 410 -12.83 -20.93 -6.60
CA HIS A 410 -11.68 -21.30 -7.41
C HIS A 410 -10.87 -20.04 -7.76
N CYS A 411 -9.56 -20.07 -7.48
CA CYS A 411 -8.62 -19.01 -7.81
C CYS A 411 -7.81 -19.42 -9.04
N ASN A 412 -8.00 -18.72 -10.16
CA ASN A 412 -7.29 -18.97 -11.41
C ASN A 412 -5.78 -18.72 -11.26
N PHE A 413 -5.38 -17.66 -10.53
CA PHE A 413 -3.97 -17.33 -10.30
C PHE A 413 -3.20 -18.45 -9.59
N PHE A 414 -3.76 -18.99 -8.51
CA PHE A 414 -3.14 -20.10 -7.77
C PHE A 414 -3.55 -21.49 -8.30
N ASN A 415 -4.43 -21.55 -9.29
CA ASN A 415 -5.08 -22.75 -9.79
C ASN A 415 -5.59 -23.69 -8.69
N LYS A 416 -6.27 -23.14 -7.67
CA LYS A 416 -6.79 -23.92 -6.53
C LYS A 416 -8.04 -23.29 -5.92
N THR A 417 -8.89 -24.11 -5.34
CA THR A 417 -10.01 -23.64 -4.51
C THR A 417 -9.49 -23.19 -3.16
N ARG A 418 -9.85 -21.98 -2.75
CA ARG A 418 -9.46 -21.40 -1.46
C ARG A 418 -10.51 -20.41 -0.97
N GLN A 419 -10.55 -20.19 0.33
CA GLN A 419 -11.33 -19.10 0.91
C GLN A 419 -10.69 -17.75 0.59
N SER A 420 -11.51 -16.70 0.64
CA SER A 420 -11.01 -15.33 0.75
C SER A 420 -10.24 -15.15 2.06
N SER A 421 -9.31 -14.21 2.04
CA SER A 421 -8.52 -13.78 3.19
C SER A 421 -8.54 -12.26 3.28
N PRO A 422 -9.72 -11.63 3.49
CA PRO A 422 -9.90 -10.18 3.38
C PRO A 422 -8.96 -9.36 4.27
N ALA A 423 -8.76 -8.08 3.93
CA ALA A 423 -7.92 -7.17 4.71
C ALA A 423 -8.47 -6.89 6.13
N TYR A 424 -9.77 -7.10 6.35
CA TYR A 424 -10.47 -6.72 7.57
C TYR A 424 -11.42 -7.79 8.05
N ALA A 425 -11.57 -7.92 9.37
CA ALA A 425 -12.71 -8.60 9.97
C ALA A 425 -13.84 -7.60 10.20
N TRP A 426 -15.04 -7.97 9.75
CA TRP A 426 -16.26 -7.23 9.99
C TRP A 426 -17.02 -7.93 11.11
N VAL A 427 -16.82 -7.42 12.32
CA VAL A 427 -17.30 -8.01 13.57
C VAL A 427 -18.67 -7.45 13.87
N LYS A 428 -19.60 -8.31 14.28
CA LYS A 428 -20.91 -7.93 14.82
C LYS A 428 -21.01 -8.35 16.28
N CYS A 429 -21.52 -7.48 17.13
CA CYS A 429 -21.96 -7.84 18.47
C CYS A 429 -23.40 -8.38 18.41
N GLU A 430 -23.61 -9.59 18.91
CA GLU A 430 -24.88 -10.32 18.78
C GLU A 430 -25.83 -10.09 19.96
N ARG A 431 -25.31 -9.67 21.11
CA ARG A 431 -26.13 -9.38 22.29
C ARG A 431 -26.94 -8.11 22.10
N GLU A 432 -28.19 -8.10 22.57
CA GLU A 432 -29.07 -6.95 22.39
C GLU A 432 -28.54 -5.70 23.11
N GLU A 433 -27.89 -5.87 24.26
CA GLU A 433 -27.27 -4.79 25.05
C GLU A 433 -25.99 -4.20 24.44
N ASP A 434 -25.34 -4.91 23.50
CA ASP A 434 -24.13 -4.46 22.83
C ASP A 434 -24.47 -3.69 21.53
N ASP A 435 -25.17 -2.55 21.68
CA ASP A 435 -25.61 -1.70 20.56
C ASP A 435 -24.47 -0.88 19.92
N ASP A 436 -23.41 -0.59 20.69
CA ASP A 436 -22.15 0.01 20.22
C ASP A 436 -21.01 -1.00 20.35
N CYS A 437 -20.79 -1.78 19.29
CA CYS A 437 -19.79 -2.84 19.30
C CYS A 437 -18.36 -2.29 19.36
N SER A 438 -18.13 -1.06 18.87
CA SER A 438 -16.84 -0.39 19.00
C SER A 438 -16.53 -0.07 20.46
N ALA A 439 -17.52 0.41 21.22
CA ALA A 439 -17.36 0.68 22.65
C ALA A 439 -17.13 -0.61 23.46
N VAL A 440 -17.79 -1.71 23.09
CA VAL A 440 -17.55 -3.04 23.68
C VAL A 440 -16.11 -3.50 23.49
N LEU A 441 -15.58 -3.39 22.28
CA LEU A 441 -14.19 -3.73 22.00
C LEU A 441 -13.20 -2.77 22.69
N GLU A 442 -13.53 -1.48 22.76
CA GLU A 442 -12.71 -0.47 23.44
C GLU A 442 -12.60 -0.76 24.95
N ALA A 443 -13.67 -1.20 25.61
CA ALA A 443 -13.64 -1.69 26.99
C ALA A 443 -12.71 -2.91 27.17
N GLY A 444 -12.58 -3.74 26.14
CA GLY A 444 -11.61 -4.84 26.03
C GLY A 444 -10.21 -4.40 25.58
N LYS A 445 -9.93 -3.09 25.54
CA LYS A 445 -8.68 -2.49 25.05
C LYS A 445 -8.37 -2.82 23.60
N ILE A 446 -9.37 -2.80 22.73
CA ILE A 446 -9.24 -2.96 21.28
C ILE A 446 -9.84 -1.74 20.60
N ILE A 447 -9.01 -0.98 19.88
CA ILE A 447 -9.46 0.14 19.07
C ILE A 447 -9.85 -0.42 17.71
N SER A 448 -11.07 -0.12 17.29
CA SER A 448 -11.69 -0.64 16.07
C SER A 448 -12.42 0.47 15.33
N ARG A 449 -12.77 0.24 14.06
CA ARG A 449 -13.54 1.23 13.31
C ARG A 449 -15.03 0.98 13.35
N ARG A 450 -15.73 1.83 14.09
CA ARG A 450 -17.19 1.85 14.27
C ARG A 450 -17.99 1.73 12.96
N GLY A 451 -19.09 0.99 12.99
CA GLY A 451 -19.90 0.67 11.82
C GLY A 451 -20.58 1.85 11.14
N SER A 452 -21.03 2.86 11.88
CA SER A 452 -21.61 4.09 11.33
C SER A 452 -20.66 4.87 10.42
N GLN A 453 -19.34 4.72 10.55
CA GLN A 453 -18.38 5.28 9.59
C GLN A 453 -18.64 4.74 8.17
N PHE A 454 -19.03 3.46 8.07
CA PHE A 454 -19.38 2.78 6.82
C PHE A 454 -20.87 2.92 6.46
N SER A 455 -21.59 3.82 7.14
CA SER A 455 -23.06 3.95 7.10
C SER A 455 -23.81 2.68 7.49
N ALA A 456 -23.18 1.79 8.27
CA ALA A 456 -23.81 0.61 8.84
C ALA A 456 -24.28 0.87 10.29
N ASP A 457 -24.97 -0.12 10.85
CA ASP A 457 -25.35 -0.14 12.27
C ASP A 457 -24.11 -0.25 13.18
N ASP A 458 -24.13 0.44 14.34
CA ASP A 458 -23.01 0.46 15.30
C ASP A 458 -22.81 -0.85 16.07
N ARG A 459 -23.73 -1.82 15.91
CA ARG A 459 -23.49 -3.23 16.28
C ARG A 459 -22.37 -3.86 15.47
N TYR A 460 -21.94 -3.24 14.38
CA TYR A 460 -20.79 -3.68 13.61
C TYR A 460 -19.56 -2.80 13.86
N THR A 461 -18.38 -3.41 13.76
CA THR A 461 -17.10 -2.72 13.76
C THR A 461 -16.08 -3.45 12.90
N ARG A 462 -15.12 -2.71 12.34
CA ARG A 462 -14.07 -3.25 11.49
C ARG A 462 -12.75 -3.35 12.26
N LEU A 463 -12.13 -4.53 12.19
CA LEU A 463 -10.76 -4.78 12.67
C LEU A 463 -9.80 -4.97 11.51
N SER A 464 -8.68 -4.24 11.52
CA SER A 464 -7.59 -4.37 10.56
C SER A 464 -6.76 -5.62 10.82
N LEU A 465 -6.54 -6.41 9.77
CA LEU A 465 -5.70 -7.61 9.80
C LEU A 465 -4.43 -7.43 8.98
N ILE A 466 -4.12 -6.20 8.55
CA ILE A 466 -3.03 -5.90 7.61
C ILE A 466 -1.91 -5.04 8.23
N LYS A 467 -1.98 -4.72 9.52
CA LYS A 467 -0.92 -4.03 10.25
C LYS A 467 0.28 -4.95 10.54
N SER A 468 1.23 -4.52 11.39
CA SER A 468 2.43 -5.27 11.72
C SER A 468 2.12 -6.62 12.39
N GLN A 469 3.14 -7.46 12.59
CA GLN A 469 2.94 -8.71 13.33
C GLN A 469 2.62 -8.44 14.81
N ASP A 470 3.29 -7.47 15.43
CA ASP A 470 3.06 -7.05 16.81
C ASP A 470 1.61 -6.59 17.04
N ASP A 471 1.08 -5.76 16.13
CA ASP A 471 -0.31 -5.28 16.18
C ASP A 471 -1.30 -6.46 16.17
N PHE A 472 -1.07 -7.43 15.30
CA PHE A 472 -1.95 -8.58 15.15
C PHE A 472 -1.89 -9.52 16.37
N GLU A 473 -0.71 -9.74 16.93
CA GLU A 473 -0.54 -10.56 18.13
C GLU A 473 -1.18 -9.92 19.35
N LEU A 474 -1.02 -8.60 19.51
CA LEU A 474 -1.68 -7.85 20.58
C LEU A 474 -3.21 -7.88 20.41
N LEU A 475 -3.71 -7.71 19.18
CA LEU A 475 -5.14 -7.84 18.88
C LEU A 475 -5.67 -9.22 19.29
N LEU A 476 -5.00 -10.30 18.89
CA LEU A 476 -5.41 -11.65 19.27
C LEU A 476 -5.34 -11.89 20.77
N GLN A 477 -4.34 -11.34 21.46
CA GLN A 477 -4.24 -11.41 22.90
C GLN A 477 -5.47 -10.77 23.56
N ARG A 478 -5.81 -9.53 23.19
CA ARG A 478 -6.97 -8.81 23.74
C ARG A 478 -8.29 -9.49 23.42
N LEU A 479 -8.46 -10.01 22.20
CA LEU A 479 -9.66 -10.76 21.83
C LEU A 479 -9.81 -12.03 22.67
N ARG A 480 -8.72 -12.75 22.94
CA ARG A 480 -8.76 -13.95 23.81
C ARG A 480 -9.15 -13.59 25.24
N GLU A 481 -8.58 -12.52 25.80
CA GLU A 481 -8.93 -12.00 27.13
C GLU A 481 -10.42 -11.63 27.20
N LEU A 482 -10.93 -10.93 26.17
CA LEU A 482 -12.33 -10.52 26.08
C LEU A 482 -13.29 -11.72 25.96
N VAL A 483 -12.95 -12.70 25.13
CA VAL A 483 -13.76 -13.92 24.93
C VAL A 483 -13.67 -14.88 26.14
N SER A 484 -12.56 -14.91 26.88
CA SER A 484 -12.50 -15.73 28.11
C SER A 484 -13.40 -15.20 29.22
N LEU A 485 -13.48 -13.88 29.40
CA LEU A 485 -14.35 -13.26 30.41
C LEU A 485 -15.85 -13.54 30.15
N GLU A 486 -16.23 -13.71 28.89
CA GLU A 486 -17.58 -14.17 28.51
C GLU A 486 -17.88 -15.56 29.07
N ASN A 487 -16.95 -16.50 28.97
CA ASN A 487 -17.16 -17.88 29.38
C ASN A 487 -17.18 -18.04 30.90
N ASP A 488 -16.37 -17.27 31.62
CA ASP A 488 -16.34 -17.30 33.09
C ASP A 488 -17.63 -16.73 33.70
N SER A 489 -18.23 -15.71 33.07
CA SER A 489 -19.50 -15.13 33.52
C SER A 489 -20.71 -16.03 33.27
N ILE A 490 -20.64 -16.94 32.28
CA ILE A 490 -21.65 -17.98 32.02
C ILE A 490 -21.51 -19.14 33.02
N GLY A 491 -20.30 -19.45 33.52
CA GLY A 491 -20.08 -20.51 34.50
C GLY A 491 -20.44 -20.18 35.96
N THR A 492 -20.74 -18.91 36.24
CA THR A 492 -21.13 -18.40 37.57
C THR A 492 -22.62 -18.04 37.71
N MET A 493 -23.42 -18.21 36.64
CA MET A 493 -24.88 -18.24 36.69
C MET A 493 -25.36 -19.69 36.65
#